data_AF-A0A9D5GLH9-F1
#
_entry.id   AF-A0A9D5GLH9-F1
#
_cell.length_a   1.000
_cell.length_b   1.000
_cell.length_c   1.000
_cell.angle_alpha   90.00
_cell.angle_beta   90.00
_cell.angle_gamma   90.00
#
_symmetry.space_group_name_H-M   'P 1'
#
loop_
_entity.id
_entity.type
_entity.pdbx_description
1 polymer ?
#
loop_
_entity_poly.entity_id
_entity_poly.type
_entity_poly.pdbx_seq_one_letter_code
_entity_poly.pdbx_strand_id
1 'polypeptide(L)'
;MIDMLLEMVDSSDELSRLSERVQPAVLDAFKNAGAVGGDVKNALHGTWLGHPLHPVLVSLPIGAWTAAVLFDVGSGIFGRKELRAGADACVAFGLVGALGSAATGLADWTGVTGKGRQLGSAHAILNLSATALFATSLGLRRARHRKTGIATALMGYGLALVSSYIGGDLVYGKKVGVDHAERDGLPDDYVAVLAEGELEEGRPRRVDAKGAPVVLVRQGDTIRALYEKCSHMGGPLAEGSVEGDNIRCPWHGSCFSLDDGHVVDGPATFPQPCFDARINKGQIEVRRV
;
A
#
# COMPACT_ATOMS: atom_id res chain seq x y z
N MET A 1 15.73 19.48 -10.34
CA MET A 1 15.23 18.79 -11.57
C MET A 1 14.18 17.75 -11.22
N ILE A 2 14.42 16.87 -10.24
CA ILE A 2 13.42 15.87 -9.82
C ILE A 2 12.27 16.52 -9.01
N ASP A 3 12.55 17.47 -8.12
CA ASP A 3 11.49 18.20 -7.39
C ASP A 3 10.57 18.97 -8.35
N MET A 4 11.13 19.57 -9.39
CA MET A 4 10.37 20.22 -10.46
C MET A 4 9.47 19.22 -11.22
N LEU A 5 9.92 17.97 -11.40
CA LEU A 5 9.12 16.90 -12.01
C LEU A 5 7.96 16.48 -11.10
N LEU A 6 8.19 16.35 -9.79
CA LEU A 6 7.14 16.07 -8.83
C LEU A 6 6.13 17.22 -8.75
N GLU A 7 6.60 18.47 -8.72
CA GLU A 7 5.74 19.66 -8.74
C GLU A 7 4.89 19.73 -10.00
N MET A 8 5.47 19.42 -11.17
CA MET A 8 4.73 19.37 -12.45
C MET A 8 3.63 18.32 -12.44
N VAL A 9 3.86 17.15 -11.85
CA VAL A 9 2.85 16.09 -11.71
C VAL A 9 1.77 16.52 -10.72
N ASP A 10 2.17 17.07 -9.57
CA ASP A 10 1.28 17.60 -8.53
C ASP A 10 0.37 18.74 -9.06
N SER A 11 0.84 19.51 -10.04
CA SER A 11 0.11 20.64 -10.61
C SER A 11 -0.65 20.30 -11.91
N SER A 12 -0.70 19.03 -12.32
CA SER A 12 -1.37 18.66 -13.58
C SER A 12 -2.88 18.45 -13.39
N ASP A 13 -3.65 19.39 -13.96
CA ASP A 13 -5.11 19.30 -14.02
C ASP A 13 -5.58 18.08 -14.83
N GLU A 14 -4.86 17.70 -15.88
CA GLU A 14 -5.19 16.54 -16.70
C GLU A 14 -5.09 15.23 -15.92
N LEU A 15 -4.01 15.05 -15.15
CA LEU A 15 -3.86 13.89 -14.28
C LEU A 15 -4.92 13.87 -13.18
N SER A 16 -5.27 15.03 -12.62
CA SER A 16 -6.35 15.13 -11.66
C SER A 16 -7.67 14.63 -12.26
N ARG A 17 -8.09 15.18 -13.40
CA ARG A 17 -9.34 14.79 -14.08
C ARG A 17 -9.36 13.31 -14.48
N LEU A 18 -8.22 12.79 -14.95
CA LEU A 18 -8.10 11.38 -15.29
C LEU A 18 -8.31 10.51 -14.05
N SER A 19 -7.60 10.83 -12.96
CA SER A 19 -7.66 10.06 -11.71
C SER A 19 -9.05 10.07 -11.07
N GLU A 20 -9.74 11.22 -11.09
CA GLU A 20 -11.10 11.39 -10.58
C GLU A 20 -12.14 10.59 -11.35
N ARG A 21 -11.87 10.30 -12.62
CA ARG A 21 -12.75 9.46 -13.44
C ARG A 21 -12.42 7.97 -13.30
N VAL A 22 -11.15 7.62 -13.29
CA VAL A 22 -10.69 6.22 -13.34
C VAL A 22 -10.77 5.54 -11.97
N GLN A 23 -10.35 6.23 -10.90
CA GLN A 23 -10.30 5.63 -9.56
C GLN A 23 -11.68 5.15 -9.07
N PRO A 24 -12.77 5.93 -9.18
CA PRO A 24 -14.08 5.47 -8.77
C PRO A 24 -14.55 4.27 -9.60
N ALA A 25 -14.30 4.26 -10.92
CA ALA A 25 -14.69 3.14 -11.77
C ALA A 25 -13.99 1.82 -11.39
N VAL A 26 -12.72 1.89 -10.99
CA VAL A 26 -11.98 0.72 -10.49
C VAL A 26 -12.54 0.27 -9.14
N LEU A 27 -12.83 1.22 -8.25
CA LEU A 27 -13.44 0.91 -6.95
C LEU A 27 -14.82 0.27 -7.11
N ASP A 28 -15.64 0.78 -8.04
CA ASP A 28 -16.96 0.26 -8.35
C ASP A 28 -16.87 -1.13 -8.99
N ALA A 29 -15.85 -1.41 -9.80
CA ALA A 29 -15.62 -2.76 -10.32
C ALA A 29 -15.39 -3.79 -9.19
N PHE A 30 -14.59 -3.45 -8.17
CA PHE A 30 -14.44 -4.30 -6.99
C PHE A 30 -15.75 -4.44 -6.21
N LYS A 31 -16.47 -3.33 -5.97
CA LYS A 31 -17.75 -3.35 -5.23
C LYS A 31 -18.82 -4.17 -5.95
N ASN A 32 -18.94 -4.03 -7.26
CA ASN A 32 -19.93 -4.72 -8.09
C ASN A 32 -19.68 -6.23 -8.17
N ALA A 33 -18.44 -6.69 -7.90
CA ALA A 33 -18.11 -8.10 -7.75
C ALA A 33 -18.50 -8.67 -6.37
N GLY A 34 -19.12 -7.88 -5.48
CA GLY A 34 -19.62 -8.31 -4.18
C GLY A 34 -18.51 -8.84 -3.27
N ALA A 35 -18.81 -9.89 -2.50
CA ALA A 35 -17.87 -10.51 -1.56
C ALA A 35 -16.57 -10.96 -2.24
N VAL A 36 -16.66 -11.56 -3.44
CA VAL A 36 -15.48 -11.99 -4.22
C VAL A 36 -14.60 -10.80 -4.57
N GLY A 37 -15.20 -9.65 -4.90
CA GLY A 37 -14.46 -8.42 -5.15
C GLY A 37 -13.69 -7.92 -3.93
N GLY A 38 -14.30 -8.00 -2.75
CA GLY A 38 -13.66 -7.72 -1.46
C GLY A 38 -12.48 -8.65 -1.18
N ASP A 39 -12.68 -9.97 -1.32
CA ASP A 39 -11.65 -10.97 -1.09
C ASP A 39 -10.45 -10.78 -2.02
N VAL A 40 -10.71 -10.54 -3.32
CA VAL A 40 -9.66 -10.26 -4.31
C VAL A 40 -8.93 -8.97 -3.96
N LYS A 41 -9.64 -7.91 -3.58
CA LYS A 41 -9.02 -6.64 -3.20
C LYS A 41 -8.12 -6.80 -1.97
N ASN A 42 -8.56 -7.52 -0.95
CA ASN A 42 -7.78 -7.83 0.25
C ASN A 42 -6.55 -8.68 -0.08
N ALA A 43 -6.71 -9.66 -0.97
CA ALA A 43 -5.59 -10.47 -1.45
C ALA A 43 -4.53 -9.64 -2.18
N LEU A 44 -4.96 -8.68 -3.00
CA LEU A 44 -4.09 -7.78 -3.76
C LEU A 44 -3.38 -6.74 -2.86
N HIS A 45 -4.02 -6.26 -1.81
CA HIS A 45 -3.35 -5.43 -0.80
C HIS A 45 -2.29 -6.24 -0.04
N GLY A 46 -2.50 -7.54 0.17
CA GLY A 46 -1.61 -8.38 0.97
C GLY A 46 -2.07 -8.53 2.43
N THR A 47 -3.36 -8.39 2.70
CA THR A 47 -3.92 -8.54 4.06
C THR A 47 -3.58 -9.90 4.67
N TRP A 48 -3.60 -10.97 3.87
CA TRP A 48 -3.18 -12.32 4.28
C TRP A 48 -1.69 -12.46 4.60
N LEU A 49 -0.85 -11.57 4.05
CA LEU A 49 0.60 -11.58 4.24
C LEU A 49 1.01 -10.85 5.53
N GLY A 50 0.13 -9.99 6.07
CA GLY A 50 0.48 -9.08 7.15
C GLY A 50 1.38 -7.91 6.70
N HIS A 51 1.53 -7.72 5.37
CA HIS A 51 2.38 -6.71 4.77
C HIS A 51 1.88 -6.39 3.35
N PRO A 52 2.03 -5.15 2.85
CA PRO A 52 1.70 -4.81 1.46
C PRO A 52 2.36 -5.75 0.45
N LEU A 53 1.56 -6.26 -0.49
CA LEU A 53 2.02 -7.21 -1.52
C LEU A 53 2.73 -6.50 -2.69
N HIS A 54 2.35 -5.26 -3.01
CA HIS A 54 2.90 -4.51 -4.14
C HIS A 54 4.45 -4.39 -4.06
N PRO A 55 5.08 -3.95 -2.95
CA PRO A 55 6.54 -3.88 -2.83
C PRO A 55 7.26 -5.23 -3.01
N VAL A 56 6.60 -6.34 -2.67
CA VAL A 56 7.15 -7.69 -2.89
C VAL A 56 7.19 -7.99 -4.39
N LEU A 57 6.09 -7.73 -5.10
CA LEU A 57 5.99 -8.04 -6.52
C LEU A 57 6.85 -7.13 -7.39
N VAL A 58 7.02 -5.84 -7.06
CA VAL A 58 7.87 -4.93 -7.87
C VAL A 58 9.34 -5.33 -7.88
N SER A 59 9.79 -6.12 -6.88
CA SER A 59 11.14 -6.65 -6.84
C SER A 59 11.45 -7.57 -8.03
N LEU A 60 10.43 -8.25 -8.58
CA LEU A 60 10.55 -9.14 -9.74
C LEU A 60 10.90 -8.37 -11.04
N PRO A 61 10.09 -7.41 -11.53
CA PRO A 61 10.42 -6.66 -12.74
C PRO A 61 11.70 -5.85 -12.58
N ILE A 62 11.93 -5.19 -11.43
CA ILE A 62 13.12 -4.36 -11.22
C ILE A 62 14.39 -5.22 -11.30
N GLY A 63 14.44 -6.33 -10.55
CA GLY A 63 15.59 -7.23 -10.55
C GLY A 63 15.82 -7.87 -11.91
N ALA A 64 14.76 -8.37 -12.55
CA ALA A 64 14.85 -9.04 -13.83
C ALA A 64 15.28 -8.11 -14.96
N TRP A 65 14.69 -6.92 -15.07
CA TRP A 65 15.06 -5.97 -16.12
C TRP A 65 16.46 -5.38 -15.92
N THR A 66 16.89 -5.19 -14.67
CA THR A 66 18.28 -4.83 -14.36
C THR A 66 19.23 -5.92 -14.84
N ALA A 67 18.96 -7.19 -14.50
CA ALA A 67 19.75 -8.32 -14.97
C ALA A 67 19.76 -8.43 -16.51
N ALA A 68 18.64 -8.18 -17.18
CA ALA A 68 18.57 -8.17 -18.63
C ALA A 68 19.52 -7.14 -19.26
N VAL A 69 19.53 -5.91 -18.74
CA VAL A 69 20.45 -4.85 -19.18
C VAL A 69 21.90 -5.27 -18.97
N LEU A 70 22.24 -5.83 -17.79
CA LEU A 70 23.59 -6.30 -17.50
C LEU A 70 24.03 -7.43 -18.44
N PHE A 71 23.14 -8.36 -18.76
CA PHE A 71 23.43 -9.44 -19.70
C PHE A 71 23.58 -8.95 -21.14
N ASP A 72 22.80 -7.96 -21.58
CA ASP A 72 22.97 -7.36 -22.90
C ASP A 72 24.30 -6.61 -23.02
N VAL A 73 24.67 -5.83 -22.00
CA VAL A 73 25.97 -5.14 -21.93
C VAL A 73 27.11 -6.16 -21.91
N GLY A 74 27.01 -7.18 -21.06
CA GLY A 74 28.01 -8.25 -20.96
C GLY A 74 28.15 -9.05 -22.25
N SER A 75 27.05 -9.33 -22.96
CA SER A 75 27.10 -10.00 -24.26
C SER A 75 27.84 -9.15 -25.31
N GLY A 76 27.66 -7.83 -25.26
CA GLY A 76 28.36 -6.88 -26.13
C GLY A 76 29.86 -6.77 -25.82
N ILE A 77 30.22 -6.61 -24.54
CA ILE A 77 31.61 -6.41 -24.10
C ILE A 77 32.44 -7.69 -24.22
N PHE A 78 31.90 -8.82 -23.73
CA PHE A 78 32.66 -10.08 -23.64
C PHE A 78 32.45 -11.00 -24.85
N GLY A 79 31.59 -10.63 -25.80
CA GLY A 79 31.26 -11.45 -26.96
C GLY A 79 30.51 -12.76 -26.64
N ARG A 80 30.08 -12.95 -25.38
CA ARG A 80 29.39 -14.16 -24.90
C ARG A 80 27.94 -14.16 -25.36
N LYS A 81 27.62 -15.00 -26.35
CA LYS A 81 26.27 -15.10 -26.94
C LYS A 81 25.30 -15.83 -26.02
N GLU A 82 25.81 -16.62 -25.07
CA GLU A 82 25.06 -17.38 -24.08
C GLU A 82 24.26 -16.44 -23.17
N LEU A 83 24.83 -15.26 -22.86
CA LEU A 83 24.17 -14.21 -22.06
C LEU A 83 22.89 -13.66 -22.72
N ARG A 84 22.74 -13.82 -24.03
CA ARG A 84 21.57 -13.31 -24.76
C ARG A 84 20.28 -14.03 -24.38
N ALA A 85 20.36 -15.35 -24.20
CA ALA A 85 19.22 -16.14 -23.75
C ALA A 85 18.81 -15.75 -22.33
N GLY A 86 19.78 -15.50 -21.45
CA GLY A 86 19.56 -14.98 -20.11
C GLY A 86 18.85 -13.62 -20.13
N ALA A 87 19.33 -12.67 -20.94
CA ALA A 87 18.69 -11.37 -21.09
C ALA A 87 17.23 -11.48 -21.52
N ASP A 88 16.95 -12.32 -22.53
CA ASP A 88 15.60 -12.47 -23.08
C ASP A 88 14.65 -13.16 -22.07
N ALA A 89 15.16 -14.14 -21.31
CA ALA A 89 14.43 -14.78 -20.22
C ALA A 89 14.11 -13.78 -19.09
N CYS A 90 15.07 -12.95 -18.71
CA CYS A 90 14.88 -11.90 -17.71
C CYS A 90 13.85 -10.85 -18.15
N VAL A 91 13.87 -10.43 -19.42
CA VAL A 91 12.82 -9.53 -19.96
C VAL A 91 11.44 -10.18 -19.83
N ALA A 92 11.30 -11.44 -20.23
CA ALA A 92 10.03 -12.17 -20.17
C ALA A 92 9.54 -12.37 -18.72
N PHE A 93 10.43 -12.76 -17.80
CA PHE A 93 10.10 -12.92 -16.39
C PHE A 93 9.69 -11.59 -15.76
N GLY A 94 10.40 -10.51 -16.07
CA GLY A 94 10.04 -9.18 -15.60
C GLY A 94 8.67 -8.72 -16.10
N LEU A 95 8.27 -9.07 -17.32
CA LEU A 95 6.90 -8.77 -17.82
C LEU A 95 5.83 -9.50 -17.00
N VAL A 96 6.05 -10.75 -16.60
CA VAL A 96 5.12 -11.48 -15.73
C VAL A 96 5.03 -10.81 -14.35
N GLY A 97 6.18 -10.46 -13.77
CA GLY A 97 6.22 -9.72 -12.50
C GLY A 97 5.55 -8.35 -12.57
N ALA A 98 5.68 -7.64 -13.69
CA ALA A 98 5.05 -6.35 -13.93
C ALA A 98 3.51 -6.44 -13.96
N LEU A 99 2.93 -7.51 -14.49
CA LEU A 99 1.48 -7.73 -14.47
C LEU A 99 0.94 -7.86 -13.03
N GLY A 100 1.61 -8.68 -12.20
CA GLY A 100 1.25 -8.81 -10.78
C GLY A 100 1.45 -7.51 -10.01
N SER A 101 2.54 -6.79 -10.28
CA SER A 101 2.82 -5.47 -9.71
C SER A 101 1.75 -4.44 -10.08
N ALA A 102 1.29 -4.43 -11.33
CA ALA A 102 0.23 -3.53 -11.79
C ALA A 102 -1.10 -3.84 -11.11
N ALA A 103 -1.47 -5.12 -10.94
CA ALA A 103 -2.70 -5.51 -10.28
C ALA A 103 -2.73 -5.10 -8.80
N THR A 104 -1.65 -5.37 -8.07
CA THR A 104 -1.52 -4.99 -6.66
C THR A 104 -1.44 -3.48 -6.47
N GLY A 105 -0.68 -2.78 -7.30
CA GLY A 105 -0.59 -1.32 -7.26
C GLY A 105 -1.91 -0.63 -7.60
N LEU A 106 -2.73 -1.24 -8.46
CA LEU A 106 -4.08 -0.73 -8.76
C LEU A 106 -5.00 -0.83 -7.53
N ALA A 107 -4.94 -1.93 -6.78
CA ALA A 107 -5.70 -2.08 -5.53
C ALA A 107 -5.28 -1.03 -4.50
N ASP A 108 -3.97 -0.88 -4.25
CA ASP A 108 -3.40 0.11 -3.33
C ASP A 108 -3.80 1.54 -3.71
N TRP A 109 -3.78 1.86 -5.00
CA TRP A 109 -4.13 3.19 -5.50
C TRP A 109 -5.60 3.58 -5.24
N THR A 110 -6.52 2.62 -5.04
CA THR A 110 -7.96 2.94 -4.86
C THR A 110 -8.28 3.77 -3.62
N GLY A 111 -7.45 3.69 -2.57
CA GLY A 111 -7.63 4.45 -1.32
C GLY A 111 -6.84 5.76 -1.26
N VAL A 112 -5.98 6.04 -2.25
CA VAL A 112 -5.08 7.20 -2.21
C VAL A 112 -5.82 8.46 -2.65
N THR A 113 -5.69 9.55 -1.88
CA THR A 113 -6.37 10.82 -2.13
C THR A 113 -5.38 11.97 -2.41
N GLY A 114 -5.93 13.11 -2.86
CA GLY A 114 -5.15 14.33 -3.10
C GLY A 114 -3.97 14.14 -4.05
N LYS A 115 -2.83 14.75 -3.72
CA LYS A 115 -1.60 14.71 -4.52
C LYS A 115 -1.03 13.30 -4.70
N GLY A 116 -1.15 12.45 -3.68
CA GLY A 116 -0.72 11.05 -3.77
C GLY A 116 -1.45 10.30 -4.89
N ARG A 117 -2.72 10.63 -5.14
CA ARG A 117 -3.50 10.01 -6.22
C ARG A 117 -2.94 10.34 -7.60
N GLN A 118 -2.58 11.61 -7.82
CA GLN A 118 -2.01 12.10 -9.08
C GLN A 118 -0.62 11.49 -9.33
N LEU A 119 0.25 11.50 -8.31
CA LEU A 119 1.56 10.84 -8.38
C LEU A 119 1.42 9.33 -8.66
N GLY A 120 0.45 8.67 -8.04
CA GLY A 120 0.12 7.27 -8.31
C GLY A 120 -0.30 7.01 -9.75
N SER A 121 -1.10 7.91 -10.33
CA SER A 121 -1.47 7.83 -11.76
C SER A 121 -0.27 8.04 -12.68
N ALA A 122 0.59 9.02 -12.42
CA ALA A 122 1.80 9.23 -13.20
C ALA A 122 2.76 8.02 -13.12
N HIS A 123 2.96 7.48 -11.91
CA HIS A 123 3.72 6.26 -11.68
C HIS A 123 3.15 5.07 -12.49
N ALA A 124 1.83 4.89 -12.49
CA ALA A 124 1.18 3.84 -13.27
C ALA A 124 1.40 4.03 -14.78
N ILE A 125 1.23 5.24 -15.31
CA ILE A 125 1.41 5.55 -16.74
C ILE A 125 2.87 5.28 -17.18
N LEU A 126 3.85 5.71 -16.38
CA LEU A 126 5.26 5.46 -16.65
C LEU A 126 5.59 3.96 -16.66
N ASN A 127 5.08 3.21 -15.69
CA ASN A 127 5.31 1.76 -15.62
C ASN A 127 4.58 0.98 -16.72
N LEU A 128 3.37 1.39 -17.12
CA LEU A 128 2.68 0.81 -18.28
C LEU A 128 3.47 1.07 -19.57
N SER A 129 4.01 2.28 -19.72
CA SER A 129 4.88 2.64 -20.85
C SER A 129 6.18 1.83 -20.86
N ALA A 130 6.85 1.70 -19.71
CA ALA A 130 8.04 0.87 -19.55
C ALA A 130 7.74 -0.61 -19.88
N THR A 131 6.65 -1.15 -19.35
CA THR A 131 6.19 -2.52 -19.61
C THR A 131 5.94 -2.76 -21.10
N ALA A 132 5.27 -1.81 -21.77
CA ALA A 132 5.06 -1.87 -23.22
C ALA A 132 6.39 -1.89 -23.99
N LEU A 133 7.35 -1.05 -23.60
CA LEU A 133 8.70 -1.05 -24.20
C LEU A 133 9.44 -2.37 -23.99
N PHE A 134 9.34 -3.00 -22.82
CA PHE A 134 9.92 -4.32 -22.59
C PHE A 134 9.22 -5.42 -23.40
N ALA A 135 7.90 -5.35 -23.56
CA ALA A 135 7.15 -6.27 -24.42
C ALA A 135 7.56 -6.12 -25.89
N THR A 136 7.65 -4.88 -26.38
CA THR A 136 8.16 -4.56 -27.72
C THR A 136 9.60 -5.01 -27.90
N SER A 137 10.47 -4.79 -26.90
CA SER A 137 11.85 -5.26 -26.89
C SER A 137 11.93 -6.77 -27.10
N LEU A 138 11.11 -7.52 -26.35
CA LEU A 138 11.06 -8.97 -26.46
C LEU A 138 10.57 -9.43 -27.85
N GLY A 139 9.57 -8.76 -28.41
CA GLY A 139 9.11 -8.99 -29.78
C GLY A 139 10.22 -8.73 -30.82
N LEU A 140 10.93 -7.61 -30.71
CA LEU A 140 12.04 -7.25 -31.60
C LEU A 140 13.20 -8.25 -31.51
N ARG A 141 13.54 -8.73 -30.30
CA ARG A 141 14.56 -9.76 -30.08
C ARG A 141 14.18 -11.06 -30.80
N ARG A 142 12.92 -11.49 -30.68
CA ARG A 142 12.38 -12.69 -31.36
C ARG A 142 12.33 -12.52 -32.89
N ALA A 143 12.04 -11.32 -33.37
CA ALA A 143 12.06 -10.96 -34.79
C ALA A 143 13.47 -10.73 -35.36
N ARG A 144 14.54 -11.11 -34.63
CA ARG A 144 15.96 -10.94 -35.03
C ARG A 144 16.45 -9.49 -35.15
N HIS A 145 15.66 -8.51 -34.70
CA HIS A 145 16.06 -7.09 -34.58
C HIS A 145 16.68 -6.78 -33.22
N ARG A 146 17.68 -7.57 -32.78
CA ARG A 146 18.20 -7.52 -31.40
C ARG A 146 18.73 -6.15 -30.98
N LYS A 147 19.49 -5.45 -31.84
CA LYS A 147 20.05 -4.13 -31.50
C LYS A 147 18.93 -3.14 -31.16
N THR A 148 17.90 -3.09 -32.00
CA THR A 148 16.70 -2.26 -31.75
C THR A 148 15.98 -2.71 -30.49
N GLY A 149 15.82 -4.02 -30.28
CA GLY A 149 15.24 -4.58 -29.05
C GLY A 149 16.00 -4.15 -27.79
N ILE A 150 17.33 -4.17 -27.80
CA ILE A 150 18.16 -3.70 -26.68
C ILE A 150 17.95 -2.20 -26.45
N ALA A 151 17.99 -1.38 -27.50
CA ALA A 151 17.73 0.05 -27.39
C ALA A 151 16.33 0.34 -26.79
N THR A 152 15.29 -0.39 -27.23
CA THR A 152 13.94 -0.29 -26.66
C THR A 152 13.89 -0.68 -25.18
N ALA A 153 14.59 -1.75 -24.78
CA ALA A 153 14.68 -2.14 -23.36
C ALA A 153 15.41 -1.08 -22.52
N LEU A 154 16.48 -0.46 -23.04
CA LEU A 154 17.18 0.61 -22.33
C LEU A 154 16.29 1.85 -22.11
N MET A 155 15.47 2.22 -23.10
CA MET A 155 14.47 3.28 -22.93
C MET A 155 13.42 2.90 -21.87
N GLY A 156 12.91 1.66 -21.92
CA GLY A 156 11.97 1.15 -20.92
C GLY A 156 12.57 1.14 -19.52
N TYR A 157 13.84 0.74 -19.38
CA TYR A 157 14.56 0.76 -18.11
C TYR A 157 14.76 2.18 -17.57
N GLY A 158 15.07 3.15 -18.44
CA GLY A 158 15.14 4.57 -18.06
C GLY A 158 13.82 5.07 -17.49
N LEU A 159 12.69 4.76 -18.13
CA LEU A 159 11.36 5.10 -17.60
C LEU A 159 11.07 4.40 -16.26
N ALA A 160 11.44 3.12 -16.13
CA ALA A 160 11.27 2.37 -14.90
C ALA A 160 12.07 2.96 -13.73
N LEU A 161 13.28 3.47 -13.97
CA LEU A 161 14.09 4.15 -12.95
C LEU A 161 13.45 5.47 -12.49
N VAL A 162 12.93 6.29 -13.42
CA VAL A 162 12.18 7.51 -13.07
C VAL A 162 10.93 7.15 -12.27
N SER A 163 10.19 6.13 -12.71
CA SER A 163 8.99 5.68 -12.02
C SER A 163 9.30 5.09 -10.63
N SER A 164 10.45 4.42 -10.47
CA SER A 164 10.91 3.87 -9.19
C SER A 164 11.18 4.98 -8.16
N TYR A 165 11.71 6.12 -8.60
CA TYR A 165 11.85 7.29 -7.73
C TYR A 165 10.48 7.80 -7.26
N ILE A 166 9.50 7.93 -8.17
CA ILE A 166 8.12 8.34 -7.81
C ILE A 166 7.48 7.32 -6.87
N GLY A 167 7.70 6.01 -7.09
CA GLY A 167 7.27 4.95 -6.19
C GLY A 167 7.86 5.12 -4.78
N GLY A 168 9.13 5.51 -4.68
CA GLY A 168 9.76 5.89 -3.42
C GLY A 168 9.07 7.08 -2.74
N ASP A 169 8.74 8.15 -3.48
CA ASP A 169 8.01 9.29 -2.91
C ASP A 169 6.58 8.92 -2.46
N LEU A 170 5.88 8.06 -3.21
CA LEU A 170 4.57 7.55 -2.81
C LEU A 170 4.63 6.82 -1.46
N VAL A 171 5.63 5.96 -1.26
CA VAL A 171 5.79 5.18 -0.02
C VAL A 171 6.31 6.07 1.12
N TYR A 172 7.43 6.75 0.93
CA TYR A 172 8.13 7.43 2.03
C TYR A 172 7.67 8.88 2.23
N GLY A 173 7.29 9.57 1.15
CA GLY A 173 6.81 10.96 1.20
C GLY A 173 5.31 11.04 1.44
N LYS A 174 4.51 10.22 0.74
CA LYS A 174 3.05 10.21 0.85
C LYS A 174 2.49 9.13 1.79
N LYS A 175 3.36 8.28 2.35
CA LYS A 175 2.98 7.24 3.32
C LYS A 175 1.92 6.26 2.77
N VAL A 176 2.01 5.93 1.48
CA VAL A 176 1.15 4.90 0.87
C VAL A 176 1.68 3.53 1.25
N GLY A 177 0.81 2.68 1.83
CA GLY A 177 1.18 1.31 2.21
C GLY A 177 2.14 1.22 3.40
N VAL A 178 2.30 2.27 4.20
CA VAL A 178 3.07 2.21 5.46
C VAL A 178 2.11 2.04 6.65
N ASP A 179 2.59 1.48 7.76
CA ASP A 179 1.81 1.43 9.00
C ASP A 179 1.67 2.85 9.59
N HIS A 180 0.44 3.32 9.75
CA HIS A 180 0.12 4.61 10.37
C HIS A 180 -0.19 4.49 11.87
N ALA A 181 -0.24 3.27 12.41
CA ALA A 181 -0.42 3.04 13.84
C ALA A 181 0.94 3.03 14.54
N GLU A 182 1.15 3.98 15.45
CA GLU A 182 2.40 4.11 16.18
C GLU A 182 2.53 3.02 17.25
N ARG A 183 3.69 2.39 17.31
CA ARG A 183 4.00 1.32 18.28
C ARG A 183 5.02 1.74 19.34
N ASP A 184 5.83 2.74 19.01
CA ASP A 184 6.84 3.28 19.90
C ASP A 184 6.24 4.33 20.83
N GLY A 185 6.81 4.49 22.02
CA GLY A 185 6.36 5.50 22.99
C GLY A 185 5.00 5.24 23.64
N LEU A 186 4.40 4.07 23.42
CA LEU A 186 3.18 3.66 24.12
C LEU A 186 3.45 3.39 25.61
N PRO A 187 2.54 3.76 26.52
CA PRO A 187 2.77 3.66 27.96
C PRO A 187 2.89 2.20 28.45
N ASP A 188 4.02 1.87 29.09
CA ASP A 188 4.24 0.58 29.77
C ASP A 188 3.43 0.43 31.06
N ASP A 189 3.26 1.53 31.79
CA ASP A 189 2.48 1.59 33.02
C ASP A 189 1.05 2.03 32.74
N TYR A 190 0.11 1.62 33.60
CA TYR A 190 -1.27 2.06 33.54
C TYR A 190 -1.38 3.58 33.67
N VAL A 191 -2.09 4.19 32.72
CA VAL A 191 -2.40 5.62 32.67
C VAL A 191 -3.91 5.78 32.75
N ALA A 192 -4.41 6.56 33.71
CA ALA A 192 -5.81 6.95 33.77
C ALA A 192 -6.16 7.88 32.60
N VAL A 193 -7.21 7.54 31.85
CA VAL A 193 -7.56 8.21 30.58
C VAL A 193 -8.99 8.72 30.52
N LEU A 194 -9.91 8.16 31.32
CA LEU A 194 -11.32 8.53 31.30
C LEU A 194 -12.02 8.07 32.57
N ALA A 195 -13.00 8.83 33.07
CA ALA A 195 -13.88 8.33 34.12
C ALA A 195 -14.76 7.20 33.58
N GLU A 196 -14.96 6.14 34.37
CA GLU A 196 -15.71 4.96 33.93
C GLU A 196 -17.13 5.29 33.42
N GLY A 197 -17.84 6.16 34.12
CA GLY A 197 -19.20 6.57 33.78
C GLY A 197 -19.32 7.44 32.53
N GLU A 198 -18.20 7.91 31.96
CA GLU A 198 -18.19 8.70 30.72
C GLU A 198 -18.06 7.84 29.45
N LEU A 199 -17.72 6.55 29.58
CA LEU A 199 -17.64 5.65 28.44
C LEU A 199 -19.00 4.99 28.18
N GLU A 200 -19.68 5.44 27.13
CA GLU A 200 -20.95 4.89 26.67
C GLU A 200 -20.80 3.47 26.08
N GLU A 201 -21.79 2.61 26.31
CA GLU A 201 -21.83 1.24 25.79
C GLU A 201 -21.78 1.22 24.25
N GLY A 202 -20.90 0.41 23.68
CA GLY A 202 -20.79 0.16 22.23
C GLY A 202 -20.36 1.37 21.39
N ARG A 203 -20.10 2.53 21.99
CA ARG A 203 -19.69 3.76 21.29
C ARG A 203 -18.18 3.98 21.39
N PRO A 204 -17.44 3.96 20.27
CA PRO A 204 -16.02 4.26 20.28
C PRO A 204 -15.73 5.64 20.87
N ARG A 205 -14.76 5.71 21.76
CA ARG A 205 -14.34 6.95 22.41
C ARG A 205 -12.83 7.13 22.30
N ARG A 206 -12.41 8.20 21.64
CA ARG A 206 -11.02 8.63 21.63
C ARG A 206 -10.62 9.19 23.00
N VAL A 207 -9.47 8.75 23.48
CA VAL A 207 -8.78 9.25 24.69
C VAL A 207 -7.29 9.44 24.40
N ASP A 208 -6.58 10.10 25.33
CA ASP A 208 -5.14 10.33 25.24
C ASP A 208 -4.43 9.70 26.45
N ALA A 209 -3.48 8.81 26.18
CA ALA A 209 -2.66 8.14 27.19
C ALA A 209 -1.22 8.67 27.11
N LYS A 210 -0.95 9.81 27.76
CA LYS A 210 0.36 10.49 27.74
C LYS A 210 0.87 10.78 26.31
N GLY A 211 -0.01 11.26 25.44
CA GLY A 211 0.28 11.56 24.04
C GLY A 211 0.01 10.41 23.07
N ALA A 212 -0.22 9.19 23.56
CA ALA A 212 -0.66 8.08 22.71
C ALA A 212 -2.19 8.12 22.53
N PRO A 213 -2.71 8.29 21.30
CA PRO A 213 -4.14 8.31 21.06
C PRO A 213 -4.72 6.89 21.07
N VAL A 214 -5.73 6.65 21.91
CA VAL A 214 -6.36 5.35 22.12
C VAL A 214 -7.86 5.44 21.81
N VAL A 215 -8.41 4.42 21.18
CA VAL A 215 -9.86 4.21 21.08
C VAL A 215 -10.30 3.22 22.15
N LEU A 216 -11.27 3.64 22.97
CA LEU A 216 -11.94 2.77 23.93
C LEU A 216 -13.30 2.34 23.38
N VAL A 217 -13.65 1.07 23.61
CA VAL A 217 -14.99 0.54 23.36
C VAL A 217 -15.44 -0.23 24.59
N ARG A 218 -16.62 0.09 25.11
CA ARG A 218 -17.25 -0.68 26.19
C ARG A 218 -18.15 -1.76 25.58
N GLN A 219 -18.00 -2.99 26.08
CA GLN A 219 -18.87 -4.13 25.81
C GLN A 219 -19.24 -4.79 27.14
N GLY A 220 -20.37 -4.36 27.73
CA GLY A 220 -20.78 -4.70 29.08
C GLY A 220 -19.74 -4.26 30.12
N ASP A 221 -19.20 -5.23 30.86
CA ASP A 221 -18.17 -4.98 31.88
C ASP A 221 -16.74 -4.94 31.30
N THR A 222 -16.57 -5.27 30.01
CA THR A 222 -15.27 -5.29 29.35
C THR A 222 -14.99 -3.96 28.66
N ILE A 223 -13.76 -3.46 28.82
CA ILE A 223 -13.26 -2.31 28.08
C ILE A 223 -12.19 -2.83 27.12
N ARG A 224 -12.42 -2.61 25.82
CA ARG A 224 -11.47 -2.89 24.76
C ARG A 224 -10.76 -1.60 24.38
N ALA A 225 -9.46 -1.70 24.11
CA ALA A 225 -8.65 -0.54 23.82
C ALA A 225 -7.64 -0.85 22.71
N LEU A 226 -7.70 -0.06 21.63
CA LEU A 226 -6.78 -0.14 20.49
C LEU A 226 -6.15 1.23 20.24
N TYR A 227 -5.09 1.28 19.45
CA TYR A 227 -4.57 2.55 18.95
C TYR A 227 -5.61 3.23 18.05
N GLU A 228 -5.82 4.53 18.24
CA GLU A 228 -6.91 5.27 17.61
C GLU A 228 -6.75 5.43 16.09
N LYS A 229 -5.53 5.56 15.59
CA LYS A 229 -5.30 5.75 14.16
C LYS A 229 -5.21 4.40 13.47
N CYS A 230 -6.09 4.17 12.50
CA CYS A 230 -6.09 2.98 11.64
C CYS A 230 -4.74 2.82 10.94
N SER A 231 -4.14 1.63 11.02
CA SER A 231 -2.83 1.28 10.44
C SER A 231 -2.75 1.49 8.93
N HIS A 232 -3.88 1.47 8.21
CA HIS A 232 -3.90 1.62 6.75
C HIS A 232 -3.53 3.03 6.27
N MET A 233 -4.25 4.07 6.73
CA MET A 233 -4.03 5.46 6.29
C MET A 233 -4.20 6.48 7.42
N GLY A 234 -4.30 6.03 8.67
CA GLY A 234 -4.40 6.92 9.84
C GLY A 234 -5.82 7.38 10.16
N GLY A 235 -6.85 6.71 9.62
CA GLY A 235 -8.24 7.06 9.88
C GLY A 235 -8.64 6.95 11.36
N PRO A 236 -9.51 7.84 11.87
CA PRO A 236 -9.90 7.90 13.27
C PRO A 236 -10.89 6.77 13.59
N LEU A 237 -10.45 5.77 14.34
CA LEU A 237 -11.31 4.64 14.70
C LEU A 237 -12.46 5.05 15.61
N ALA A 238 -12.30 6.09 16.43
CA ALA A 238 -13.39 6.62 17.26
C ALA A 238 -14.56 7.22 16.46
N GLU A 239 -14.36 7.56 15.18
CA GLU A 239 -15.43 7.98 14.27
C GLU A 239 -16.03 6.81 13.47
N GLY A 240 -15.55 5.60 13.73
CA GLY A 240 -15.99 4.36 13.09
C GLY A 240 -17.24 3.73 13.72
N SER A 241 -17.49 2.48 13.35
CA SER A 241 -18.60 1.67 13.86
C SER A 241 -18.10 0.39 14.55
N VAL A 242 -18.79 -0.02 15.62
CA VAL A 242 -18.59 -1.31 16.27
C VAL A 242 -19.52 -2.34 15.64
N GLU A 243 -18.97 -3.46 15.19
CA GLU A 243 -19.65 -4.55 14.49
C GLU A 243 -19.38 -5.87 15.20
N GLY A 244 -20.20 -6.18 16.22
CA GLY A 244 -19.93 -7.32 17.11
C GLY A 244 -18.67 -7.06 17.93
N ASP A 245 -17.66 -7.92 17.76
CA ASP A 245 -16.36 -7.83 18.44
C ASP A 245 -15.28 -7.11 17.60
N ASN A 246 -15.72 -6.35 16.60
CA ASN A 246 -14.83 -5.66 15.67
C ASN A 246 -15.13 -4.16 15.60
N ILE A 247 -14.13 -3.39 15.18
CA ILE A 247 -14.27 -1.96 14.88
C ILE A 247 -13.92 -1.69 13.42
N ARG A 248 -14.80 -1.00 12.71
CA ARG A 248 -14.64 -0.63 11.31
C ARG A 248 -14.27 0.84 11.17
N CYS A 249 -13.14 1.08 10.51
CA CYS A 249 -12.64 2.41 10.19
C CYS A 249 -13.55 3.13 9.18
N PRO A 250 -13.91 4.41 9.41
CA PRO A 250 -14.87 5.13 8.58
C PRO A 250 -14.32 5.56 7.22
N TRP A 251 -12.99 5.55 7.02
CA TRP A 251 -12.39 6.02 5.78
C TRP A 251 -12.49 5.02 4.64
N HIS A 252 -11.93 3.82 4.83
CA HIS A 252 -11.80 2.82 3.77
C HIS A 252 -12.35 1.45 4.16
N GLY A 253 -12.95 1.34 5.36
CA GLY A 253 -13.63 0.14 5.81
C GLY A 253 -12.75 -0.93 6.46
N SER A 254 -11.46 -0.65 6.72
CA SER A 254 -10.60 -1.60 7.44
C SER A 254 -11.24 -1.99 8.77
N CYS A 255 -11.33 -3.28 9.02
CA CYS A 255 -11.99 -3.85 10.18
C CYS A 255 -10.97 -4.58 11.03
N PHE A 256 -10.96 -4.30 12.33
CA PHE A 256 -10.02 -4.89 13.28
C PHE A 256 -10.78 -5.55 14.41
N SER A 257 -10.26 -6.66 14.89
CA SER A 257 -10.77 -7.26 16.12
C SER A 257 -10.47 -6.35 17.30
N LEU A 258 -11.48 -6.12 18.15
CA LEU A 258 -11.31 -5.39 19.41
C LEU A 258 -10.53 -6.19 20.46
N ASP A 259 -10.35 -7.49 20.26
CA ASP A 259 -9.74 -8.39 21.23
C ASP A 259 -8.21 -8.35 21.17
N ASP A 260 -7.65 -8.37 19.95
CA ASP A 260 -6.21 -8.49 19.71
C ASP A 260 -5.70 -7.63 18.55
N GLY A 261 -6.56 -6.78 17.98
CA GLY A 261 -6.20 -5.81 16.94
C GLY A 261 -5.91 -6.43 15.57
N HIS A 262 -6.08 -7.74 15.36
CA HIS A 262 -5.80 -8.35 14.06
C HIS A 262 -6.75 -7.81 12.97
N VAL A 263 -6.26 -7.81 11.73
CA VAL A 263 -7.06 -7.37 10.58
C VAL A 263 -8.09 -8.44 10.24
N VAL A 264 -9.37 -8.11 10.42
CA VAL A 264 -10.51 -8.96 10.04
C VAL A 264 -10.88 -8.73 8.58
N ASP A 265 -10.82 -7.46 8.14
CA ASP A 265 -11.12 -7.05 6.78
C ASP A 265 -10.21 -5.88 6.36
N GLY A 266 -9.75 -5.90 5.11
CA GLY A 266 -8.84 -4.91 4.55
C GLY A 266 -9.50 -3.55 4.31
N PRO A 267 -8.76 -2.57 3.74
CA PRO A 267 -7.46 -2.70 3.08
C PRO A 267 -6.22 -2.68 3.99
N ALA A 268 -6.36 -2.56 5.30
CA ALA A 268 -5.23 -2.67 6.22
C ALA A 268 -4.50 -4.01 6.03
N THR A 269 -3.19 -3.97 6.21
CA THR A 269 -2.32 -5.16 6.20
C THR A 269 -1.60 -5.35 7.54
N PHE A 270 -1.44 -4.28 8.31
CA PHE A 270 -0.86 -4.30 9.65
C PHE A 270 -1.97 -4.34 10.71
N PRO A 271 -1.81 -5.13 11.80
CA PRO A 271 -2.76 -5.13 12.91
C PRO A 271 -2.68 -3.82 13.72
N GLN A 272 -3.76 -3.48 14.42
CA GLN A 272 -3.78 -2.37 15.36
C GLN A 272 -3.02 -2.73 16.64
N PRO A 273 -2.18 -1.83 17.19
CA PRO A 273 -1.65 -1.97 18.53
C PRO A 273 -2.79 -2.01 19.57
N CYS A 274 -2.68 -2.93 20.53
CA CYS A 274 -3.65 -3.12 21.60
C CYS A 274 -3.17 -2.55 22.92
N PHE A 275 -4.14 -2.25 23.77
CA PHE A 275 -3.90 -1.83 25.14
C PHE A 275 -4.68 -2.74 26.10
N ASP A 276 -4.03 -3.08 27.19
CA ASP A 276 -4.68 -3.65 28.37
C ASP A 276 -5.42 -2.51 29.07
N ALA A 277 -6.73 -2.67 29.25
CA ALA A 277 -7.62 -1.68 29.86
C ALA A 277 -8.26 -2.23 31.12
N ARG A 278 -8.30 -1.42 32.18
CA ARG A 278 -8.95 -1.79 33.45
C ARG A 278 -9.69 -0.61 34.07
N ILE A 279 -10.59 -0.92 34.99
CA ILE A 279 -11.19 0.07 35.88
C ILE A 279 -10.47 0.03 37.23
N ASN A 280 -9.95 1.16 37.67
CA ASN A 280 -9.31 1.34 38.97
C ASN A 280 -9.86 2.60 39.63
N LYS A 281 -10.53 2.44 40.78
CA LYS A 281 -11.13 3.56 41.55
C LYS A 281 -12.01 4.49 40.69
N GLY A 282 -12.83 3.90 39.80
CA GLY A 282 -13.74 4.64 38.91
C GLY A 282 -13.06 5.33 37.72
N GLN A 283 -11.76 5.06 37.49
CA GLN A 283 -11.02 5.53 36.32
C GLN A 283 -10.70 4.36 35.41
N ILE A 284 -10.89 4.56 34.12
CA ILE A 284 -10.38 3.66 33.09
C ILE A 284 -8.89 3.96 32.94
N GLU A 285 -8.07 2.95 33.11
CA GLU A 285 -6.63 3.01 32.91
C GLU A 285 -6.22 2.10 31.75
N VAL A 286 -5.24 2.53 30.95
CA VAL A 286 -4.69 1.74 29.84
C VAL A 286 -3.16 1.64 29.91
N ARG A 287 -2.61 0.54 29.39
CA ARG A 287 -1.18 0.35 29.11
C ARG A 287 -1.00 -0.52 27.87
N ARG A 288 0.16 -0.47 27.21
CA ARG A 288 0.46 -1.37 26.09
C ARG A 288 0.54 -2.83 26.56
N VAL A 289 0.23 -3.74 25.64
CA VAL A 289 0.38 -5.21 25.81
C VAL A 289 1.72 -5.68 25.27
#